data_AF-A0A0V0VX20-F1
#
_entry.id   AF-A0A0V0VX20-F1
#
_cell.length_a   1.000
_cell.length_b   1.000
_cell.length_c   1.000
_cell.angle_alpha   90.00
_cell.angle_beta   90.00
_cell.angle_gamma   90.00
#
_symmetry.space_group_name_H-M   'P 1'
#
loop_
_entity.id
_entity.type
_entity.pdbx_description
1 polymer ?
#
loop_
_entity_poly.entity_id
_entity_poly.type
_entity_poly.pdbx_seq_one_letter_code
_entity_poly.pdbx_strand_id
1 'polypeptide(L)'
;LEAVKISKYISFVRKMAHYSAVSEQFLNMPLAEKRKFYACGNNFVTLENIPTVDKMFHCDRNVELAKKFSLWQGDITSLEINAIVNAANSALRVGGGVDGAIHRAAGKELSKETATLGGCAPGCAKITHGYRLPAKYVIHTVGPTDGNPETLKSCYKNCFDICNKKALKSIAFPCVGTGIYGFPNDKACEIAVTTALEWLKTTENMETVQCIYGKQVKLLTLWPNYFCEAEWPPHLHCQNLLTVRKLCTKLKLSVGQSVLCRPQMARGEYQVNRPHSKFRQQKLNAWQPILTAGSVLPTFFVIGLAFIPIGVALLIASNNVQELVIDYTDCVMEEKLCKDEISDPTKIMENPPCRCLVAFELHHDFSAPVYIYYGLSGFYQNHRRYVKSRDDVQLLGNPKHVSSDCFPFQYAENEIPIAPCGAIANSMFNDTFLIKYKIVDQSDAVVPLAYDEIAWPSDLSKKFRNPDSVPLSAAFEGTSKPPYWRKPVYELSNVSSASGFQNESLIVWMRSAALPNFRKLHSRVLHVDNFANALPKGNYTVEITYNYPVASFDGRKRFIISNASWAGGKNSFLGIAYIVVGTVCIVMGCVFLFVHMKFGHSLTEMAAIRSP
;
A
#
# COMPACT_ATOMS: atom_id res chain seq x y z
N LEU A 1 22.32 6.30 35.92
CA LEU A 1 20.97 6.66 35.42
C LEU A 1 20.69 8.17 35.47
N GLU A 2 20.98 8.87 36.56
CA GLU A 2 20.81 10.34 36.64
C GLU A 2 21.73 11.14 35.70
N ALA A 3 23.02 10.78 35.59
CA ALA A 3 23.96 11.45 34.69
C ALA A 3 23.55 11.38 33.19
N VAL A 4 22.90 10.28 32.77
CA VAL A 4 22.38 10.11 31.40
C VAL A 4 21.11 10.95 31.20
N LYS A 5 20.26 11.08 32.22
CA LYS A 5 19.09 11.99 32.18
C LYS A 5 19.54 13.45 32.10
N ILE A 6 20.55 13.84 32.86
CA ILE A 6 21.12 15.21 32.85
C ILE A 6 21.81 15.51 31.51
N SER A 7 22.58 14.57 30.95
CA SER A 7 23.22 14.75 29.63
C SER A 7 22.20 14.86 28.49
N LYS A 8 21.14 14.01 28.50
CA LYS A 8 20.02 14.14 27.55
C LYS A 8 19.27 15.46 27.73
N TYR A 9 19.09 15.92 28.96
CA TYR A 9 18.45 17.20 29.26
C TYR A 9 19.30 18.39 28.78
N ILE A 10 20.61 18.39 29.02
CA ILE A 10 21.52 19.44 28.53
C ILE A 10 21.60 19.45 26.99
N SER A 11 21.63 18.27 26.35
CA SER A 11 21.56 18.15 24.89
C SER A 11 20.23 18.67 24.33
N PHE A 12 19.12 18.38 25.02
CA PHE A 12 17.79 18.86 24.67
C PHE A 12 17.70 20.40 24.81
N VAL A 13 18.21 20.97 25.91
CA VAL A 13 18.23 22.43 26.14
C VAL A 13 19.12 23.14 25.10
N ARG A 14 20.32 22.62 24.80
CA ARG A 14 21.19 23.18 23.74
C ARG A 14 20.54 23.13 22.34
N LYS A 15 19.84 22.04 22.04
CA LYS A 15 19.07 21.90 20.80
C LYS A 15 17.91 22.90 20.75
N MET A 16 17.15 23.06 21.84
CA MET A 16 16.08 24.06 21.92
C MET A 16 16.60 25.48 21.73
N ALA A 17 17.75 25.84 22.33
CA ALA A 17 18.36 27.16 22.17
C ALA A 17 18.78 27.44 20.72
N HIS A 18 19.35 26.45 20.02
CA HIS A 18 19.68 26.57 18.59
C HIS A 18 18.43 26.66 17.70
N TYR A 19 17.34 25.96 18.04
CA TYR A 19 16.10 26.03 17.25
C TYR A 19 15.37 27.35 17.43
N SER A 20 15.31 27.88 18.64
CA SER A 20 14.75 29.21 18.93
C SER A 20 15.41 30.28 18.06
N ALA A 21 16.74 30.22 17.89
CA ALA A 21 17.47 31.16 17.05
C ALA A 21 17.13 31.05 15.55
N VAL A 22 17.01 29.83 15.00
CA VAL A 22 16.66 29.64 13.58
C VAL A 22 15.19 29.99 13.31
N SER A 23 14.28 29.64 14.22
CA SER A 23 12.87 29.98 14.08
C SER A 23 12.63 31.48 14.17
N GLU A 24 13.31 32.17 15.10
CA GLU A 24 13.24 33.63 15.20
C GLU A 24 13.85 34.32 13.98
N GLN A 25 14.93 33.76 13.41
CA GLN A 25 15.50 34.28 12.17
C GLN A 25 14.47 34.28 11.03
N PHE A 26 13.75 33.17 10.80
CA PHE A 26 12.72 33.11 9.75
C PHE A 26 11.48 33.97 10.06
N LEU A 27 11.15 34.14 11.34
CA LEU A 27 9.99 34.93 11.76
C LEU A 27 10.23 36.43 11.61
N ASN A 28 11.45 36.88 11.92
CA ASN A 28 11.85 38.30 11.88
C ASN A 28 12.46 38.73 10.53
N MET A 29 12.67 37.79 9.61
CA MET A 29 13.20 38.05 8.27
C MET A 29 12.28 38.97 7.46
N PRO A 30 12.81 40.02 6.78
CA PRO A 30 12.02 40.85 5.87
C PRO A 30 11.31 40.01 4.81
N LEU A 31 10.06 40.36 4.49
CA LEU A 31 9.20 39.54 3.61
C LEU A 31 9.83 39.28 2.23
N ALA A 32 10.48 40.28 1.64
CA ALA A 32 11.15 40.15 0.34
C ALA A 32 12.32 39.15 0.37
N GLU A 33 12.99 39.03 1.50
CA GLU A 33 14.06 38.05 1.70
C GLU A 33 13.48 36.67 2.00
N LYS A 34 12.45 36.59 2.85
CA LYS A 34 11.76 35.34 3.18
C LYS A 34 11.19 34.65 1.92
N ARG A 35 10.65 35.42 0.99
CA ARG A 35 10.13 34.93 -0.31
C ARG A 35 11.16 34.15 -1.13
N LYS A 36 12.46 34.43 -0.99
CA LYS A 36 13.54 33.70 -1.68
C LYS A 36 13.67 32.25 -1.19
N PHE A 37 13.20 31.97 0.03
CA PHE A 37 13.27 30.65 0.65
C PHE A 37 11.99 29.82 0.48
N TYR A 38 10.95 30.37 -0.15
CA TYR A 38 9.68 29.67 -0.32
C TYR A 38 9.83 28.42 -1.17
N ALA A 39 9.36 27.29 -0.65
CA ALA A 39 9.38 26.02 -1.38
C ALA A 39 8.58 26.08 -2.70
N CYS A 40 7.55 26.93 -2.79
CA CYS A 40 6.75 27.14 -4.00
C CYS A 40 7.40 28.14 -5.00
N GLY A 41 8.58 28.70 -4.68
CA GLY A 41 9.20 29.77 -5.46
C GLY A 41 8.26 30.96 -5.65
N ASN A 42 8.18 31.49 -6.87
CA ASN A 42 7.35 32.65 -7.22
C ASN A 42 5.84 32.33 -7.35
N ASN A 43 5.41 31.09 -7.12
CA ASN A 43 4.01 30.68 -7.27
C ASN A 43 3.19 30.80 -5.97
N PHE A 44 3.61 31.67 -5.04
CA PHE A 44 2.85 31.92 -3.81
C PHE A 44 1.61 32.77 -4.10
N VAL A 45 0.58 32.64 -3.27
CA VAL A 45 -0.68 33.38 -3.37
C VAL A 45 -0.86 34.21 -2.10
N THR A 46 -1.05 35.51 -2.27
CA THR A 46 -1.36 36.43 -1.17
C THR A 46 -2.87 36.45 -0.87
N LEU A 47 -3.23 36.77 0.37
CA LEU A 47 -4.62 36.80 0.82
C LEU A 47 -5.51 37.74 -0.01
N GLU A 48 -4.97 38.88 -0.46
CA GLU A 48 -5.67 39.85 -1.32
C GLU A 48 -6.11 39.28 -2.67
N ASN A 49 -5.38 38.28 -3.18
CA ASN A 49 -5.68 37.61 -4.45
C ASN A 49 -6.70 36.48 -4.31
N ILE A 50 -7.20 36.21 -3.10
CA ILE A 50 -8.21 35.20 -2.84
C ILE A 50 -9.57 35.88 -2.69
N PRO A 51 -10.57 35.56 -3.53
CA PRO A 51 -11.88 36.18 -3.39
C PRO A 51 -12.58 35.68 -2.12
N THR A 52 -13.22 36.62 -1.42
CA THR A 52 -14.09 36.32 -0.28
C THR A 52 -15.43 35.75 -0.76
N VAL A 53 -16.16 35.07 0.12
CA VAL A 53 -17.48 34.50 -0.17
C VAL A 53 -18.45 35.58 -0.63
N ASP A 54 -18.40 36.75 0.00
CA ASP A 54 -19.18 37.93 -0.41
C ASP A 54 -18.90 38.34 -1.88
N LYS A 55 -17.63 38.44 -2.27
CA LYS A 55 -17.24 38.78 -3.65
C LYS A 55 -17.57 37.69 -4.67
N MET A 56 -17.65 36.42 -4.25
CA MET A 56 -17.96 35.30 -5.13
C MET A 56 -19.46 35.14 -5.38
N PHE A 57 -20.29 35.35 -4.35
CA PHE A 57 -21.70 34.98 -4.37
C PHE A 57 -22.68 36.13 -4.14
N HIS A 58 -22.19 37.34 -3.83
CA HIS A 58 -23.02 38.53 -3.52
C HIS A 58 -24.05 38.22 -2.43
N CYS A 59 -23.59 37.93 -1.21
CA CYS A 59 -24.49 37.52 -0.14
C CYS A 59 -25.26 38.68 0.47
N ASP A 60 -26.55 38.46 0.74
CA ASP A 60 -27.45 39.43 1.37
C ASP A 60 -27.65 39.20 2.88
N ARG A 61 -27.13 38.08 3.40
CA ARG A 61 -27.19 37.69 4.83
C ARG A 61 -25.76 37.50 5.36
N ASN A 62 -25.54 37.75 6.65
CA ASN A 62 -24.22 37.59 7.30
C ASN A 62 -23.05 38.24 6.53
N VAL A 63 -23.30 39.36 5.83
CA VAL A 63 -22.37 39.97 4.86
C VAL A 63 -21.00 40.25 5.46
N GLU A 64 -20.97 40.77 6.68
CA GLU A 64 -19.72 41.04 7.41
C GLU A 64 -18.91 39.77 7.74
N LEU A 65 -19.57 38.62 7.90
CA LEU A 65 -18.89 37.32 8.05
C LEU A 65 -18.46 36.77 6.70
N ALA A 66 -19.27 36.96 5.65
CA ALA A 66 -18.95 36.54 4.28
C ALA A 66 -17.74 37.29 3.70
N LYS A 67 -17.50 38.54 4.14
CA LYS A 67 -16.29 39.32 3.82
C LYS A 67 -15.03 38.78 4.51
N LYS A 68 -15.17 38.09 5.64
CA LYS A 68 -14.05 37.51 6.41
C LYS A 68 -13.73 36.08 6.04
N PHE A 69 -14.55 35.47 5.19
CA PHE A 69 -14.40 34.07 4.80
C PHE A 69 -14.07 33.97 3.30
N SER A 70 -13.07 33.17 2.96
CA SER A 70 -12.63 32.93 1.59
C SER A 70 -12.59 31.44 1.26
N LEU A 71 -12.99 31.11 0.04
CA LEU A 71 -12.92 29.74 -0.50
C LEU A 71 -11.81 29.68 -1.54
N TRP A 72 -10.88 28.75 -1.37
CA TRP A 72 -9.73 28.65 -2.27
C TRP A 72 -9.40 27.21 -2.64
N GLN A 73 -9.26 26.95 -3.94
CA GLN A 73 -8.83 25.67 -4.46
C GLN A 73 -7.35 25.75 -4.87
N GLY A 74 -6.46 25.16 -4.08
CA GLY A 74 -5.02 25.23 -4.33
C GLY A 74 -4.19 24.63 -3.20
N ASP A 75 -2.86 24.57 -3.37
CA ASP A 75 -1.92 24.01 -2.39
C ASP A 75 -1.70 24.94 -1.18
N ILE A 76 -2.12 24.53 0.02
CA ILE A 76 -2.08 25.33 1.25
C ILE A 76 -0.66 25.75 1.61
N THR A 77 0.35 25.03 1.11
CA THR A 77 1.77 25.35 1.29
C THR A 77 2.23 26.56 0.47
N SER A 78 1.43 27.06 -0.48
CA SER A 78 1.74 28.26 -1.26
C SER A 78 1.04 29.53 -0.76
N LEU A 79 0.26 29.45 0.32
CA LEU A 79 -0.47 30.59 0.87
C LEU A 79 0.41 31.48 1.76
N GLU A 80 0.63 32.72 1.32
CA GLU A 80 1.29 33.76 2.11
C GLU A 80 0.29 34.38 3.10
N ILE A 81 0.21 33.80 4.30
CA ILE A 81 -0.78 34.10 5.34
C ILE A 81 -0.15 34.04 6.75
N ASN A 82 -0.86 34.40 7.83
CA ASN A 82 -0.27 34.30 9.18
C ASN A 82 -0.15 32.86 9.67
N ALA A 83 -1.20 32.05 9.58
CA ALA A 83 -1.15 30.64 9.96
C ALA A 83 -1.81 29.73 8.93
N ILE A 84 -1.23 28.55 8.73
CA ILE A 84 -1.90 27.43 8.05
C ILE A 84 -2.12 26.30 9.03
N VAL A 85 -3.20 25.55 8.84
CA VAL A 85 -3.52 24.40 9.68
C VAL A 85 -3.02 23.12 9.06
N ASN A 86 -2.36 22.30 9.87
CA ASN A 86 -1.94 20.96 9.54
C ASN A 86 -2.85 19.93 10.21
N ALA A 87 -3.42 19.01 9.41
CA ALA A 87 -4.13 17.84 9.89
C ALA A 87 -3.13 16.74 10.30
N ALA A 88 -2.67 16.80 11.54
CA ALA A 88 -1.60 15.96 12.08
C ALA A 88 -2.14 14.69 12.76
N ASN A 89 -1.23 13.75 13.05
CA ASN A 89 -1.50 12.62 13.95
C ASN A 89 -1.11 12.95 15.40
N SER A 90 -1.57 12.14 16.35
CA SER A 90 -1.34 12.37 17.78
C SER A 90 0.13 12.39 18.21
N ALA A 91 1.02 11.78 17.43
CA ALA A 91 2.46 11.80 17.70
C ALA A 91 3.16 13.07 17.17
N LEU A 92 2.47 13.93 16.41
CA LEU A 92 3.02 15.09 15.70
C LEU A 92 4.25 14.75 14.82
N ARG A 93 4.28 13.52 14.31
CA ARG A 93 5.31 13.04 13.37
C ARG A 93 4.82 13.21 11.94
N VAL A 94 5.76 13.39 11.02
CA VAL A 94 5.48 13.49 9.59
C VAL A 94 4.67 12.28 9.11
N GLY A 95 3.54 12.55 8.46
CA GLY A 95 2.65 11.60 7.82
C GLY A 95 2.50 11.87 6.32
N GLY A 96 1.37 11.40 5.75
CA GLY A 96 1.01 11.59 4.34
C GLY A 96 0.08 12.78 4.11
N GLY A 97 -0.43 12.93 2.89
CA GLY A 97 -1.43 13.95 2.56
C GLY A 97 -0.96 15.39 2.77
N VAL A 98 -1.83 16.21 3.37
CA VAL A 98 -1.55 17.63 3.68
C VAL A 98 -0.39 17.77 4.68
N ASP A 99 -0.30 16.89 5.68
CA ASP A 99 0.78 16.91 6.67
C ASP A 99 2.15 16.70 6.02
N GLY A 100 2.24 15.67 5.17
CA GLY A 100 3.45 15.41 4.40
C GLY A 100 3.81 16.56 3.44
N ALA A 101 2.82 17.23 2.84
CA ALA A 101 3.06 18.39 1.98
C ALA A 101 3.63 19.58 2.77
N ILE A 102 3.03 19.90 3.91
CA ILE A 102 3.48 20.96 4.82
C ILE A 102 4.91 20.68 5.31
N HIS A 103 5.20 19.46 5.76
CA HIS A 103 6.54 19.11 6.22
C HIS A 103 7.61 19.16 5.11
N ARG A 104 7.27 18.73 3.88
CA ARG A 104 8.20 18.84 2.74
C ARG A 104 8.49 20.30 2.39
N ALA A 105 7.47 21.16 2.41
CA ALA A 105 7.61 22.57 2.07
C ALA A 105 8.31 23.39 3.17
N ALA A 106 8.03 23.12 4.45
CA ALA A 106 8.65 23.83 5.57
C ALA A 106 10.12 23.47 5.77
N GLY A 107 10.51 22.23 5.45
CA GLY A 107 11.86 21.70 5.65
C GLY A 107 11.99 20.81 6.89
N LYS A 108 13.19 20.26 7.10
CA LYS A 108 13.51 19.33 8.22
C LYS A 108 13.39 20.01 9.59
N GLU A 109 13.45 21.33 9.62
CA GLU A 109 13.36 22.19 10.79
C GLU A 109 12.00 22.04 11.47
N LEU A 110 10.91 21.99 10.70
CA LEU A 110 9.56 21.78 11.23
C LEU A 110 9.42 20.45 11.98
N SER A 111 9.93 19.36 11.41
CA SER A 111 9.88 18.04 12.06
C SER A 111 10.69 17.98 13.36
N LYS A 112 11.73 18.81 13.48
CA LYS A 112 12.53 18.91 14.72
C LYS A 112 11.76 19.70 15.78
N GLU A 113 11.09 20.79 15.41
CA GLU A 113 10.26 21.59 16.33
C GLU A 113 9.06 20.78 16.83
N THR A 114 8.34 20.07 15.94
CA THR A 114 7.19 19.25 16.35
C THR A 114 7.57 18.13 17.32
N ALA A 115 8.78 17.56 17.19
CA ALA A 115 9.28 16.53 18.11
C ALA A 115 9.48 17.07 19.55
N THR A 116 9.64 18.38 19.73
CA THR A 116 9.76 19.01 21.06
C THR A 116 8.41 19.20 21.76
N LEU A 117 7.29 19.11 21.01
CA LEU A 117 5.95 19.38 21.54
C LEU A 117 5.34 18.21 22.33
N GLY A 118 5.93 17.01 22.29
CA GLY A 118 5.46 15.87 23.07
C GLY A 118 4.10 15.30 22.63
N GLY A 119 3.76 15.39 21.33
CA GLY A 119 2.50 14.90 20.78
C GLY A 119 1.30 15.84 20.99
N CYS A 120 0.11 15.44 20.56
CA CYS A 120 -1.14 16.19 20.70
C CYS A 120 -2.33 15.23 20.79
N ALA A 121 -3.27 15.45 21.70
CA ALA A 121 -4.47 14.62 21.79
C ALA A 121 -5.47 14.97 20.66
N PRO A 122 -6.36 14.04 20.25
CA PRO A 122 -7.46 14.35 19.34
C PRO A 122 -8.28 15.54 19.83
N GLY A 123 -8.64 16.45 18.92
CA GLY A 123 -9.36 17.68 19.25
C GLY A 123 -8.47 18.84 19.75
N CYS A 124 -7.24 18.57 20.18
CA CYS A 124 -6.28 19.61 20.60
C CYS A 124 -5.44 20.12 19.42
N ALA A 125 -4.92 21.34 19.58
CA ALA A 125 -4.01 21.97 18.63
C ALA A 125 -2.73 22.50 19.28
N LYS A 126 -1.61 22.51 18.54
CA LYS A 126 -0.32 23.09 18.94
C LYS A 126 0.29 23.91 17.80
N ILE A 127 1.08 24.92 18.11
CA ILE A 127 1.65 25.85 17.13
C ILE A 127 3.17 25.72 17.02
N THR A 128 3.68 25.87 15.80
CA THR A 128 5.10 25.92 15.45
C THR A 128 5.34 27.02 14.42
N HIS A 129 6.61 27.26 14.08
CA HIS A 129 6.99 28.21 13.04
C HIS A 129 6.84 27.63 11.63
N GLY A 130 6.63 28.50 10.64
CA GLY A 130 6.44 28.12 9.24
C GLY A 130 7.72 27.85 8.46
N TYR A 131 8.88 28.29 8.95
CA TYR A 131 10.17 28.15 8.27
C TYR A 131 10.13 28.61 6.80
N ARG A 132 10.36 27.68 5.85
CA ARG A 132 10.36 27.92 4.40
C ARG A 132 8.97 28.00 3.78
N LEU A 133 7.91 27.91 4.59
CA LEU A 133 6.55 28.18 4.13
C LEU A 133 6.35 29.70 3.98
N PRO A 134 5.50 30.11 3.02
CA PRO A 134 5.00 31.48 2.98
C PRO A 134 4.30 31.88 4.29
N ALA A 135 3.55 30.95 4.89
CA ALA A 135 2.92 31.10 6.19
C ALA A 135 3.94 31.43 7.32
N LYS A 136 3.54 32.26 8.30
CA LYS A 136 4.39 32.55 9.47
C LYS A 136 4.41 31.39 10.47
N TYR A 137 3.27 30.76 10.69
CA TYR A 137 3.09 29.67 11.64
C TYR A 137 2.34 28.48 11.03
N VAL A 138 2.55 27.30 11.63
CA VAL A 138 1.77 26.10 11.37
C VAL A 138 1.05 25.71 12.66
N ILE A 139 -0.27 25.53 12.58
CA ILE A 139 -1.07 25.04 13.70
C ILE A 139 -1.43 23.58 13.43
N HIS A 140 -0.87 22.68 14.23
CA HIS A 140 -1.07 21.24 14.13
C HIS A 140 -2.25 20.82 14.98
N THR A 141 -3.30 20.30 14.35
CA THR A 141 -4.49 19.76 15.04
C THR A 141 -4.72 18.30 14.67
N VAL A 142 -5.26 17.54 15.61
CA VAL A 142 -5.49 16.09 15.44
C VAL A 142 -6.98 15.82 15.28
N GLY A 143 -7.40 15.45 14.07
CA GLY A 143 -8.79 15.15 13.76
C GLY A 143 -9.31 13.84 14.40
N PRO A 144 -10.63 13.60 14.36
CA PRO A 144 -11.24 12.38 14.90
C PRO A 144 -10.81 11.13 14.13
N THR A 145 -10.34 10.11 14.84
CA THR A 145 -10.11 8.76 14.30
C THR A 145 -11.32 7.84 14.45
N ASP A 146 -12.25 8.20 15.34
CA ASP A 146 -13.49 7.51 15.68
C ASP A 146 -14.71 8.05 14.93
N GLY A 147 -14.53 9.10 14.12
CA GLY A 147 -15.62 9.78 13.43
C GLY A 147 -16.46 10.70 14.32
N ASN A 148 -16.00 11.06 15.53
CA ASN A 148 -16.75 11.93 16.44
C ASN A 148 -16.78 13.40 15.95
N PRO A 149 -17.97 13.97 15.66
CA PRO A 149 -18.13 15.36 15.25
C PRO A 149 -17.60 16.40 16.25
N GLU A 150 -17.74 16.15 17.56
CA GLU A 150 -17.34 17.09 18.61
C GLU A 150 -15.83 17.26 18.68
N THR A 151 -15.08 16.20 18.39
CA THR A 151 -13.62 16.24 18.27
C THR A 151 -13.21 17.13 17.10
N LEU A 152 -13.91 17.05 15.97
CA LEU A 152 -13.66 17.93 14.82
C LEU A 152 -14.00 19.40 15.15
N LYS A 153 -15.14 19.65 15.80
CA LYS A 153 -15.51 20.99 16.30
C LYS A 153 -14.42 21.57 17.21
N SER A 154 -13.90 20.74 18.13
CA SER A 154 -12.81 21.10 19.04
C SER A 154 -11.51 21.46 18.30
N CYS A 155 -11.20 20.78 17.18
CA CYS A 155 -10.02 21.09 16.36
C CYS A 155 -10.07 22.54 15.84
N TYR A 156 -11.18 22.92 15.21
CA TYR A 156 -11.36 24.28 14.66
C TYR A 156 -11.30 25.33 15.77
N LYS A 157 -12.04 25.12 16.87
CA LYS A 157 -12.06 26.04 18.01
C LYS A 157 -10.66 26.26 18.60
N ASN A 158 -9.93 25.18 18.89
CA ASN A 158 -8.57 25.28 19.46
C ASN A 158 -7.58 25.96 18.50
N CYS A 159 -7.70 25.76 17.19
CA CYS A 159 -6.89 26.49 16.20
C CYS A 159 -7.16 28.00 16.25
N PHE A 160 -8.44 28.40 16.30
CA PHE A 160 -8.79 29.80 16.40
C PHE A 160 -8.36 30.44 17.72
N ASP A 161 -8.50 29.72 18.85
CA ASP A 161 -8.07 30.20 20.16
C ASP A 161 -6.55 30.44 20.21
N ILE A 162 -5.76 29.59 19.54
CA ILE A 162 -4.31 29.81 19.37
C ILE A 162 -4.04 31.08 18.56
N CYS A 163 -4.77 31.30 17.46
CA CYS A 163 -4.62 32.50 16.66
C CYS A 163 -4.92 33.77 17.46
N ASN A 164 -5.97 33.75 18.28
CA ASN A 164 -6.31 34.87 19.17
C ASN A 164 -5.21 35.12 20.21
N LYS A 165 -4.72 34.06 20.87
CA LYS A 165 -3.59 34.15 21.84
C LYS A 165 -2.31 34.73 21.22
N LYS A 166 -2.09 34.51 19.92
CA LYS A 166 -0.93 35.02 19.17
C LYS A 166 -1.23 36.29 18.37
N ALA A 167 -2.42 36.87 18.51
CA ALA A 167 -2.89 38.05 17.77
C ALA A 167 -2.68 37.94 16.24
N LEU A 168 -2.94 36.75 15.69
CA LEU A 168 -2.87 36.50 14.25
C LEU A 168 -4.13 37.06 13.57
N LYS A 169 -4.00 37.53 12.32
CA LYS A 169 -5.12 38.14 11.57
C LYS A 169 -5.71 37.21 10.51
N SER A 170 -5.04 36.11 10.20
CA SER A 170 -5.44 35.24 9.10
C SER A 170 -5.04 33.79 9.30
N ILE A 171 -5.93 32.86 8.95
CA ILE A 171 -5.74 31.42 9.10
C ILE A 171 -6.31 30.67 7.89
N ALA A 172 -5.58 29.68 7.39
CA ALA A 172 -6.07 28.78 6.34
C ALA A 172 -6.25 27.35 6.86
N PHE A 173 -7.40 26.74 6.55
CA PHE A 173 -7.75 25.38 6.94
C PHE A 173 -7.78 24.43 5.74
N PRO A 174 -7.20 23.23 5.83
CA PRO A 174 -7.57 22.13 4.96
C PRO A 174 -8.92 21.54 5.41
N CYS A 175 -9.47 20.59 4.65
CA CYS A 175 -10.58 19.76 5.15
C CYS A 175 -10.03 18.74 6.16
N VAL A 176 -10.08 19.06 7.46
CA VAL A 176 -9.51 18.22 8.52
C VAL A 176 -10.29 16.90 8.63
N GLY A 177 -9.58 15.77 8.70
CA GLY A 177 -10.18 14.44 8.91
C GLY A 177 -10.76 13.75 7.67
N THR A 178 -10.99 14.45 6.55
CA THR A 178 -11.68 13.87 5.38
C THR A 178 -10.81 13.04 4.43
N GLY A 179 -9.49 13.05 4.63
CA GLY A 179 -8.54 12.27 3.86
C GLY A 179 -8.32 10.87 4.46
N ILE A 180 -7.17 10.67 5.11
CA ILE A 180 -6.75 9.37 5.66
C ILE A 180 -7.71 8.85 6.73
N TYR A 181 -8.33 9.74 7.53
CA TYR A 181 -9.25 9.34 8.61
C TYR A 181 -10.70 9.11 8.11
N GLY A 182 -11.00 9.41 6.85
CA GLY A 182 -12.27 9.04 6.23
C GLY A 182 -13.52 9.74 6.76
N PHE A 183 -13.39 10.89 7.44
CA PHE A 183 -14.55 11.65 7.92
C PHE A 183 -15.40 12.12 6.72
N PRO A 184 -16.74 11.97 6.74
CA PRO A 184 -17.60 12.36 5.62
C PRO A 184 -17.45 13.84 5.23
N ASN A 185 -17.25 14.11 3.95
CA ASN A 185 -16.94 15.46 3.47
C ASN A 185 -18.07 16.46 3.74
N ASP A 186 -19.33 16.05 3.53
CA ASP A 186 -20.55 16.82 3.78
C ASP A 186 -20.65 17.26 5.25
N LYS A 187 -20.48 16.32 6.19
CA LYS A 187 -20.52 16.61 7.63
C LYS A 187 -19.32 17.44 8.09
N ALA A 188 -18.12 17.15 7.59
CA ALA A 188 -16.92 17.94 7.93
C ALA A 188 -17.05 19.39 7.48
N CYS A 189 -17.64 19.61 6.30
CA CYS A 189 -17.95 20.91 5.74
C CYS A 189 -18.90 21.70 6.64
N GLU A 190 -20.03 21.10 7.03
CA GLU A 190 -21.00 21.71 7.94
C GLU A 190 -20.34 22.11 9.26
N ILE A 191 -19.57 21.21 9.88
CA ILE A 191 -18.87 21.47 11.15
C ILE A 191 -17.84 22.60 10.99
N ALA A 192 -17.06 22.60 9.90
CA ALA A 192 -16.06 23.63 9.64
C ALA A 192 -16.70 25.02 9.51
N VAL A 193 -17.76 25.14 8.70
CA VAL A 193 -18.46 26.41 8.46
C VAL A 193 -19.12 26.92 9.73
N THR A 194 -19.93 26.08 10.37
CA THR A 194 -20.69 26.47 11.57
C THR A 194 -19.76 26.88 12.71
N THR A 195 -18.69 26.12 12.95
CA THR A 195 -17.71 26.45 14.00
C THR A 195 -16.94 27.74 13.67
N ALA A 196 -16.55 27.93 12.41
CA ALA A 196 -15.88 29.17 12.00
C ALA A 196 -16.81 30.37 12.11
N LEU A 197 -18.07 30.25 11.69
CA LEU A 197 -19.07 31.32 11.83
C LEU A 197 -19.36 31.66 13.29
N GLU A 198 -19.56 30.66 14.15
CA GLU A 198 -19.73 30.84 15.59
C GLU A 198 -18.56 31.61 16.20
N TRP A 199 -17.34 31.24 15.82
CA TRP A 199 -16.14 31.87 16.35
C TRP A 199 -15.90 33.28 15.78
N LEU A 200 -16.06 33.48 14.47
CA LEU A 200 -15.86 34.76 13.79
C LEU A 200 -16.86 35.84 14.24
N LYS A 201 -18.02 35.48 14.80
CA LYS A 201 -18.93 36.43 15.46
C LYS A 201 -18.31 37.06 16.72
N THR A 202 -17.33 36.40 17.33
CA THR A 202 -16.69 36.87 18.57
C THR A 202 -15.44 37.72 18.33
N THR A 203 -15.04 37.94 17.07
CA THR A 203 -13.84 38.71 16.73
C THR A 203 -14.02 39.59 15.49
N GLU A 204 -13.39 40.76 15.49
CA GLU A 204 -13.47 41.68 14.37
C GLU A 204 -12.40 41.44 13.30
N ASN A 205 -11.25 40.87 13.67
CA ASN A 205 -10.00 40.99 12.88
C ASN A 205 -9.40 39.67 12.37
N MET A 206 -10.22 38.63 12.14
CA MET A 206 -9.75 37.34 11.61
C MET A 206 -10.31 37.08 10.21
N GLU A 207 -9.42 36.85 9.25
CA GLU A 207 -9.74 36.33 7.92
C GLU A 207 -9.48 34.82 7.84
N THR A 208 -10.47 34.07 7.38
CA THR A 208 -10.39 32.60 7.30
C THR A 208 -10.45 32.14 5.86
N VAL A 209 -9.48 31.31 5.46
CA VAL A 209 -9.44 30.68 4.13
C VAL A 209 -9.71 29.19 4.27
N GLN A 210 -10.74 28.67 3.61
CA GLN A 210 -10.93 27.22 3.47
C GLN A 210 -10.28 26.74 2.17
N CYS A 211 -9.28 25.86 2.31
CA CYS A 211 -8.62 25.19 1.20
C CYS A 211 -9.41 23.95 0.77
N ILE A 212 -9.65 23.81 -0.53
CA ILE A 212 -10.43 22.71 -1.15
C ILE A 212 -9.55 21.96 -2.16
N TYR A 213 -9.63 20.63 -2.18
CA TYR A 213 -8.88 19.76 -3.11
C TYR A 213 -9.75 18.70 -3.81
N GLY A 214 -9.54 18.53 -5.12
CA GLY A 214 -10.04 17.36 -5.87
C GLY A 214 -11.56 17.13 -5.77
N LYS A 215 -11.99 15.93 -5.33
CA LYS A 215 -13.41 15.54 -5.23
C LYS A 215 -14.24 16.34 -4.21
N GLN A 216 -13.61 17.25 -3.45
CA GLN A 216 -14.24 18.15 -2.49
C GLN A 216 -14.97 19.33 -3.16
N VAL A 217 -15.01 19.42 -4.50
CA VAL A 217 -15.76 20.46 -5.23
C VAL A 217 -17.26 20.47 -4.89
N LYS A 218 -17.85 19.33 -4.48
CA LYS A 218 -19.23 19.29 -3.95
C LYS A 218 -19.41 20.11 -2.66
N LEU A 219 -18.33 20.51 -1.98
CA LEU A 219 -18.41 21.38 -0.81
C LEU A 219 -18.66 22.84 -1.20
N LEU A 220 -18.20 23.27 -2.37
CA LEU A 220 -18.45 24.62 -2.89
C LEU A 220 -19.96 24.91 -3.06
N THR A 221 -20.79 23.89 -3.26
CA THR A 221 -22.25 24.04 -3.39
C THR A 221 -22.99 24.10 -2.06
N LEU A 222 -22.36 23.72 -0.95
CA LEU A 222 -23.00 23.69 0.38
C LEU A 222 -22.72 24.95 1.20
N TRP A 223 -21.53 25.55 1.03
CA TRP A 223 -21.07 26.69 1.83
C TRP A 223 -21.88 27.99 1.63
N PRO A 224 -22.30 28.37 0.40
CA PRO A 224 -23.10 29.58 0.20
C PRO A 224 -24.39 29.60 1.02
N ASN A 225 -25.01 28.44 1.28
CA ASN A 225 -26.27 28.34 2.04
C ASN A 225 -26.16 28.83 3.49
N TYR A 226 -24.95 28.95 4.05
CA TYR A 226 -24.73 29.45 5.41
C TYR A 226 -24.51 30.97 5.47
N PHE A 227 -24.19 31.57 4.33
CA PHE A 227 -23.92 33.01 4.22
C PHE A 227 -25.01 33.73 3.45
N CYS A 228 -25.45 33.23 2.30
CA CYS A 228 -26.47 33.81 1.44
C CYS A 228 -27.86 33.18 1.71
N GLU A 229 -28.96 33.93 1.55
CA GLU A 229 -30.29 33.32 1.39
C GLU A 229 -30.31 32.62 0.02
N ALA A 230 -30.74 31.36 -0.02
CA ALA A 230 -30.74 30.59 -1.26
C ALA A 230 -31.87 31.04 -2.19
N GLU A 231 -31.74 32.23 -2.79
CA GLU A 231 -32.25 32.47 -4.14
C GLU A 231 -31.09 32.22 -5.10
N TRP A 232 -30.92 30.97 -5.52
CA TRP A 232 -30.29 30.74 -6.82
C TRP A 232 -31.07 31.60 -7.83
N PRO A 233 -30.43 32.30 -8.79
CA PRO A 233 -31.17 32.91 -9.88
C PRO A 233 -32.14 31.86 -10.44
N PRO A 234 -33.40 32.19 -10.76
CA PRO A 234 -34.50 31.23 -10.96
C PRO A 234 -34.34 30.24 -12.15
N HIS A 235 -33.12 30.04 -12.64
CA HIS A 235 -32.73 29.20 -13.76
C HIS A 235 -31.87 27.98 -13.36
N LEU A 236 -31.51 27.77 -12.09
CA LEU A 236 -30.79 26.58 -11.64
C LEU A 236 -31.45 25.87 -10.45
N HIS A 237 -32.66 25.35 -10.65
CA HIS A 237 -33.18 24.26 -9.83
C HIS A 237 -32.98 22.94 -10.58
N CYS A 238 -31.95 22.19 -10.19
CA CYS A 238 -31.66 20.86 -10.75
C CYS A 238 -32.51 19.81 -10.04
N GLN A 239 -33.76 19.67 -10.47
CA GLN A 239 -34.46 18.39 -10.43
C GLN A 239 -35.17 18.18 -11.78
N ASN A 240 -34.82 17.06 -12.42
CA ASN A 240 -35.40 16.51 -13.64
C ASN A 240 -35.00 17.14 -14.99
N LEU A 241 -34.30 16.30 -15.76
CA LEU A 241 -33.58 16.53 -17.02
C LEU A 241 -34.48 16.68 -18.27
N LEU A 242 -35.72 17.18 -18.13
CA LEU A 242 -36.69 17.18 -19.24
C LEU A 242 -37.30 18.54 -19.60
N THR A 243 -36.97 19.62 -18.88
CA THR A 243 -37.59 20.94 -19.09
C THR A 243 -36.64 22.01 -19.64
N VAL A 244 -35.49 21.63 -20.21
CA VAL A 244 -34.60 22.60 -20.90
C VAL A 244 -35.06 22.84 -22.35
N ARG A 245 -35.85 21.93 -22.93
CA ARG A 245 -36.31 22.00 -24.33
C ARG A 245 -37.48 22.95 -24.56
N LYS A 246 -38.35 23.18 -23.57
CA LYS A 246 -39.56 24.02 -23.73
C LYS A 246 -39.33 25.52 -23.47
N LEU A 247 -38.23 25.90 -22.82
CA LEU A 247 -37.91 27.30 -22.56
C LEU A 247 -37.24 27.98 -23.78
N CYS A 248 -36.47 27.23 -24.57
CA CYS A 248 -35.87 27.74 -25.82
C CYS A 248 -36.90 28.09 -26.90
N THR A 249 -38.11 27.51 -26.83
CA THR A 249 -39.15 27.72 -27.86
C THR A 249 -39.96 29.00 -27.65
N LYS A 250 -39.93 29.61 -26.45
CA LYS A 250 -40.73 30.81 -26.14
C LYS A 250 -39.99 32.14 -26.34
N LEU A 251 -38.66 32.11 -26.57
CA LEU A 251 -37.82 33.31 -26.66
C LEU A 251 -37.28 33.66 -28.06
N LYS A 252 -37.71 32.96 -29.13
CA LYS A 252 -37.35 33.26 -30.55
C LYS A 252 -35.88 33.68 -30.76
N LEU A 253 -34.93 32.95 -30.20
CA LEU A 253 -33.50 33.14 -30.47
C LEU A 253 -32.95 31.91 -31.19
N SER A 254 -32.38 32.14 -32.37
CA SER A 254 -31.78 31.14 -33.24
C SER A 254 -30.52 30.53 -32.63
N VAL A 255 -30.46 29.21 -32.65
CA VAL A 255 -29.36 28.40 -32.13
C VAL A 255 -28.14 28.47 -33.05
N GLY A 256 -27.02 28.91 -32.50
CA GLY A 256 -25.69 28.81 -33.12
C GLY A 256 -24.65 28.51 -32.03
N GLN A 257 -24.01 27.34 -32.17
CA GLN A 257 -22.93 26.72 -31.40
C GLN A 257 -22.05 27.61 -30.47
N SER A 258 -21.97 27.18 -29.20
CA SER A 258 -20.80 27.17 -28.30
C SER A 258 -19.88 28.40 -28.22
N VAL A 259 -20.02 29.23 -27.16
CA VAL A 259 -18.92 30.08 -26.65
C VAL A 259 -19.02 30.26 -25.12
N LEU A 260 -17.90 30.01 -24.44
CA LEU A 260 -17.60 30.37 -23.05
C LEU A 260 -17.73 31.89 -22.81
N CYS A 261 -18.50 32.33 -21.81
CA CYS A 261 -18.45 33.71 -21.32
C CYS A 261 -17.56 33.83 -20.08
N ARG A 262 -16.41 34.50 -20.25
CA ARG A 262 -15.63 35.18 -19.18
C ARG A 262 -16.24 36.56 -18.91
N PRO A 263 -16.12 37.13 -17.70
CA PRO A 263 -16.49 38.52 -17.43
C PRO A 263 -15.48 39.49 -18.08
N GLN A 264 -15.98 40.62 -18.60
CA GLN A 264 -15.17 41.73 -19.10
C GLN A 264 -14.55 42.49 -17.91
N MET A 265 -13.23 42.45 -17.79
CA MET A 265 -12.44 43.39 -17.00
C MET A 265 -12.07 44.61 -17.86
N ALA A 266 -11.94 45.76 -17.19
CA ALA A 266 -11.50 47.03 -17.77
C ALA A 266 -10.20 46.89 -18.58
N ARG A 267 -10.10 47.62 -19.70
CA ARG A 267 -8.93 47.70 -20.58
C ARG A 267 -7.76 48.38 -19.89
N GLY A 268 -7.02 47.63 -19.06
CA GLY A 268 -5.57 47.75 -18.97
C GLY A 268 -4.97 46.64 -19.83
N GLU A 269 -3.90 46.92 -20.57
CA GLU A 269 -3.17 45.92 -21.37
C GLU A 269 -2.50 44.87 -20.47
N TYR A 270 -3.31 43.98 -19.91
CA TYR A 270 -2.83 42.76 -19.27
C TYR A 270 -2.77 41.69 -20.35
N GLN A 271 -1.56 41.23 -20.71
CA GLN A 271 -1.41 40.04 -21.53
C GLN A 271 -1.95 38.84 -20.73
N VAL A 272 -3.21 38.52 -20.98
CA VAL A 272 -3.82 37.27 -20.53
C VAL A 272 -3.06 36.15 -21.23
N ASN A 273 -2.13 35.50 -20.52
CA ASN A 273 -1.48 34.27 -20.97
C ASN A 273 -2.55 33.20 -21.17
N ARG A 274 -3.12 33.15 -22.38
CA ARG A 274 -3.98 32.04 -22.79
C ARG A 274 -3.10 30.81 -22.80
N PRO A 275 -3.50 29.71 -22.16
CA PRO A 275 -2.69 28.50 -22.23
C PRO A 275 -2.55 28.04 -23.69
N HIS A 276 -1.36 28.18 -24.25
CA HIS A 276 -1.07 27.93 -25.67
C HIS A 276 -0.87 26.44 -26.03
N SER A 277 -0.86 25.54 -25.04
CA SER A 277 -0.64 24.11 -25.32
C SER A 277 -1.92 23.37 -25.67
N LYS A 278 -1.83 22.48 -26.67
CA LYS A 278 -2.90 21.56 -27.10
C LYS A 278 -3.52 20.77 -25.94
N PHE A 279 -2.71 20.43 -24.92
CA PHE A 279 -3.15 19.77 -23.69
C PHE A 279 -4.16 20.60 -22.90
N ARG A 280 -3.84 21.88 -22.64
CA ARG A 280 -4.72 22.78 -21.87
C ARG A 280 -5.96 23.21 -22.64
N GLN A 281 -5.94 23.08 -23.97
CA GLN A 281 -7.07 23.34 -24.86
C GLN A 281 -7.89 22.09 -25.18
N GLN A 282 -7.53 20.91 -24.63
CA GLN A 282 -8.15 19.62 -24.95
C GLN A 282 -8.16 19.30 -26.46
N LYS A 283 -7.18 19.82 -27.21
CA LYS A 283 -6.97 19.58 -28.65
C LYS A 283 -5.77 18.65 -28.88
N LEU A 284 -5.52 17.74 -27.94
CA LEU A 284 -4.55 16.67 -28.18
C LEU A 284 -5.04 15.81 -29.33
N ASN A 285 -4.10 15.29 -30.12
CA ASN A 285 -4.42 14.25 -31.08
C ASN A 285 -4.98 13.06 -30.27
N ALA A 286 -6.24 12.75 -30.51
CA ALA A 286 -6.94 11.65 -29.86
C ALA A 286 -7.42 10.70 -30.96
N TRP A 287 -7.17 9.41 -30.75
CA TRP A 287 -7.79 8.36 -31.55
C TRP A 287 -9.15 8.04 -30.93
N GLN A 288 -10.22 8.14 -31.72
CA GLN A 288 -11.59 7.88 -31.29
C GLN A 288 -12.14 6.68 -32.06
N PRO A 289 -11.79 5.44 -31.68
CA PRO A 289 -12.28 4.25 -32.36
C PRO A 289 -13.79 4.16 -32.18
N ILE A 290 -14.51 4.21 -33.29
CA ILE A 290 -15.94 3.89 -33.32
C ILE A 290 -16.03 2.37 -33.48
N LEU A 291 -16.41 1.68 -32.40
CA LEU A 291 -16.57 0.23 -32.40
C LEU A 291 -17.80 -0.12 -33.23
N THR A 292 -17.57 -0.55 -34.47
CA THR A 292 -18.60 -1.04 -35.39
C THR A 292 -18.60 -2.56 -35.42
N ALA A 293 -19.68 -3.17 -35.90
CA ALA A 293 -19.74 -4.63 -36.08
C ALA A 293 -18.58 -5.13 -36.96
N GLY A 294 -18.25 -4.41 -38.03
CA GLY A 294 -17.13 -4.74 -38.92
C GLY A 294 -15.75 -4.68 -38.25
N SER A 295 -15.56 -3.82 -37.24
CA SER A 295 -14.30 -3.77 -36.48
C SER A 295 -14.25 -4.76 -35.31
N VAL A 296 -15.39 -5.04 -34.68
CA VAL A 296 -15.47 -5.85 -33.45
C VAL A 296 -15.62 -7.34 -33.73
N LEU A 297 -16.41 -7.74 -34.73
CA LEU A 297 -16.66 -9.15 -35.06
C LEU A 297 -15.37 -9.93 -35.38
N PRO A 298 -14.45 -9.43 -36.23
CA PRO A 298 -13.20 -10.13 -36.50
C PRO A 298 -12.36 -10.33 -35.23
N THR A 299 -12.38 -9.36 -34.30
CA THR A 299 -11.62 -9.46 -33.04
C THR A 299 -12.09 -10.62 -32.18
N PHE A 300 -13.41 -10.88 -32.09
CA PHE A 300 -13.95 -12.02 -31.35
C PHE A 300 -13.46 -13.37 -31.90
N PHE A 301 -13.48 -13.54 -33.23
CA PHE A 301 -12.99 -14.76 -33.87
C PHE A 301 -11.48 -14.91 -33.77
N VAL A 302 -10.71 -13.83 -33.95
CA VAL A 302 -9.25 -13.87 -33.80
C VAL A 302 -8.85 -14.24 -32.38
N ILE A 303 -9.46 -13.63 -31.35
CA ILE A 303 -9.19 -13.98 -29.95
C ILE A 303 -9.58 -15.44 -29.69
N GLY A 304 -10.76 -15.87 -30.13
CA GLY A 304 -11.24 -17.24 -29.96
C GLY A 304 -10.32 -18.29 -30.58
N LEU A 305 -9.95 -18.10 -31.86
CA LEU A 305 -9.07 -18.99 -32.61
C LEU A 305 -7.63 -19.01 -32.08
N ALA A 306 -7.16 -17.93 -31.45
CA ALA A 306 -5.86 -17.88 -30.81
C ALA A 306 -5.89 -18.53 -29.40
N PHE A 307 -6.91 -18.26 -28.60
CA PHE A 307 -6.94 -18.66 -27.19
C PHE A 307 -7.20 -20.16 -27.00
N ILE A 308 -8.00 -20.79 -27.86
CA ILE A 308 -8.26 -22.23 -27.78
C ILE A 308 -6.97 -23.07 -27.93
N PRO A 309 -6.16 -22.94 -29.00
CA PRO A 309 -4.93 -23.73 -29.13
C PRO A 309 -3.90 -23.41 -28.03
N ILE A 310 -3.80 -22.15 -27.59
CA ILE A 310 -2.95 -21.78 -26.44
C ILE A 310 -3.43 -22.50 -25.17
N GLY A 311 -4.74 -22.49 -24.91
CA GLY A 311 -5.32 -23.16 -23.75
C GLY A 311 -5.13 -24.67 -23.78
N VAL A 312 -5.30 -25.31 -24.95
CA VAL A 312 -5.02 -26.74 -25.14
C VAL A 312 -3.54 -27.06 -24.90
N ALA A 313 -2.61 -26.27 -25.44
CA ALA A 313 -1.18 -26.47 -25.22
C ALA A 313 -0.79 -26.35 -23.74
N LEU A 314 -1.34 -25.35 -23.02
CA LEU A 314 -1.14 -25.18 -21.59
C LEU A 314 -1.74 -26.33 -20.78
N LEU A 315 -2.91 -26.83 -21.18
CA LEU A 315 -3.57 -27.94 -20.50
C LEU A 315 -2.79 -29.26 -20.67
N ILE A 316 -2.28 -29.53 -21.87
CA ILE A 316 -1.40 -30.68 -22.13
C ILE A 316 -0.11 -30.54 -21.31
N ALA A 317 0.53 -29.37 -21.33
CA ALA A 317 1.74 -29.12 -20.55
C ALA A 317 1.51 -29.37 -19.05
N SER A 318 0.39 -28.91 -18.50
CA SER A 318 0.01 -29.14 -17.09
C SER A 318 -0.35 -30.59 -16.79
N ASN A 319 -1.02 -31.31 -17.70
CA ASN A 319 -1.45 -32.69 -17.46
C ASN A 319 -0.28 -33.68 -17.56
N ASN A 320 0.76 -33.36 -18.33
CA ASN A 320 2.00 -34.12 -18.38
C ASN A 320 2.84 -33.97 -17.10
N VAL A 321 2.54 -32.99 -16.24
CA VAL A 321 3.18 -32.88 -14.92
C VAL A 321 2.64 -33.97 -14.00
N GLN A 322 3.55 -34.83 -13.55
CA GLN A 322 3.31 -35.86 -12.56
C GLN A 322 3.50 -35.27 -11.17
N GLU A 323 2.55 -35.56 -10.28
CA GLU A 323 2.56 -35.05 -8.90
C GLU A 323 2.02 -36.14 -7.96
N LEU A 324 2.77 -36.42 -6.90
CA LEU A 324 2.35 -37.25 -5.78
C LEU A 324 2.28 -36.39 -4.52
N VAL A 325 1.17 -36.48 -3.79
CA VAL A 325 0.95 -35.73 -2.54
C VAL A 325 0.63 -36.73 -1.42
N ILE A 326 1.42 -36.70 -0.36
CA ILE A 326 1.28 -37.56 0.81
C ILE A 326 1.02 -36.68 2.03
N ASP A 327 -0.11 -36.86 2.70
CA ASP A 327 -0.36 -36.22 4.00
C ASP A 327 0.31 -37.06 5.09
N TYR A 328 1.23 -36.45 5.85
CA TYR A 328 1.95 -37.11 6.95
C TYR A 328 1.65 -36.43 8.30
N THR A 329 0.56 -35.66 8.39
CA THR A 329 0.19 -34.94 9.62
C THR A 329 0.02 -35.88 10.81
N ASP A 330 -0.65 -37.00 10.57
CA ASP A 330 -1.02 -38.02 11.56
C ASP A 330 -0.01 -39.18 11.58
N CYS A 331 1.27 -38.87 11.36
CA CYS A 331 2.35 -39.87 11.38
C CYS A 331 2.51 -40.51 12.78
N VAL A 332 2.76 -41.81 12.81
CA VAL A 332 2.87 -42.60 14.03
C VAL A 332 4.30 -43.11 14.21
N MET A 333 4.81 -43.04 15.43
CA MET A 333 6.06 -43.66 15.89
C MET A 333 5.75 -44.46 17.16
N GLU A 334 6.03 -45.77 17.16
CA GLU A 334 5.79 -46.65 18.31
C GLU A 334 4.38 -46.51 18.92
N GLU A 335 3.35 -46.57 18.06
CA GLU A 335 1.92 -46.45 18.41
C GLU A 335 1.46 -45.06 18.91
N LYS A 336 2.34 -44.06 18.95
CA LYS A 336 2.02 -42.69 19.32
C LYS A 336 2.04 -41.74 18.12
N LEU A 337 1.13 -40.78 18.12
CA LEU A 337 1.04 -39.73 17.11
C LEU A 337 2.14 -38.69 17.33
N CYS A 338 3.00 -38.50 16.32
CA CYS A 338 4.08 -37.49 16.39
C CYS A 338 3.56 -36.07 16.66
N LYS A 339 2.35 -35.75 16.19
CA LYS A 339 1.75 -34.42 16.39
C LYS A 339 1.45 -34.11 17.86
N ASP A 340 1.18 -35.14 18.67
CA ASP A 340 0.83 -35.00 20.08
C ASP A 340 2.10 -34.87 20.93
N GLU A 341 3.15 -35.62 20.58
CA GLU A 341 4.49 -35.56 21.22
C GLU A 341 5.19 -34.19 21.05
N ILE A 342 4.91 -33.48 19.96
CA ILE A 342 5.55 -32.20 19.61
C ILE A 342 4.57 -31.02 19.79
N SER A 343 3.44 -31.24 20.47
CA SER A 343 2.39 -30.23 20.67
C SER A 343 2.85 -29.02 21.50
N ASP A 344 3.82 -29.19 22.40
CA ASP A 344 4.40 -28.11 23.21
C ASP A 344 5.70 -27.56 22.56
N PRO A 345 5.64 -26.37 21.94
CA PRO A 345 6.81 -25.76 21.30
C PRO A 345 7.82 -25.19 22.31
N THR A 346 7.58 -25.26 23.63
CA THR A 346 8.54 -24.79 24.63
C THR A 346 9.55 -25.87 25.06
N LYS A 347 9.27 -27.15 24.78
CA LYS A 347 10.14 -28.30 25.13
C LYS A 347 10.99 -28.83 23.97
N ILE A 348 11.25 -28.00 22.96
CA ILE A 348 11.94 -28.40 21.73
C ILE A 348 13.37 -28.96 21.97
N MET A 349 14.04 -28.52 23.03
CA MET A 349 15.39 -29.01 23.38
C MET A 349 15.37 -30.31 24.20
N GLU A 350 14.26 -30.62 24.85
CA GLU A 350 14.11 -31.79 25.73
C GLU A 350 13.49 -32.98 24.98
N ASN A 351 12.67 -32.73 23.97
CA ASN A 351 11.98 -33.78 23.23
C ASN A 351 12.87 -34.36 22.11
N PRO A 352 13.11 -35.69 22.08
CA PRO A 352 13.76 -36.33 20.95
C PRO A 352 12.93 -36.12 19.67
N PRO A 353 13.58 -35.97 18.50
CA PRO A 353 12.85 -35.79 17.25
C PRO A 353 12.02 -37.04 16.91
N CYS A 354 10.71 -36.88 16.70
CA CYS A 354 9.84 -37.98 16.31
C CYS A 354 10.15 -38.40 14.87
N ARG A 355 10.51 -39.66 14.65
CA ARG A 355 10.78 -40.19 13.31
C ARG A 355 9.69 -41.16 12.92
N CYS A 356 9.12 -40.95 11.74
CA CYS A 356 8.12 -41.85 11.21
C CYS A 356 8.46 -42.27 9.78
N LEU A 357 8.04 -43.48 9.42
CA LEU A 357 8.26 -44.08 8.11
C LEU A 357 6.94 -44.12 7.35
N VAL A 358 6.92 -43.52 6.16
CA VAL A 358 5.76 -43.55 5.28
C VAL A 358 6.16 -44.24 3.98
N ALA A 359 5.55 -45.40 3.72
CA ALA A 359 5.74 -46.12 2.47
C ALA A 359 4.78 -45.57 1.39
N PHE A 360 5.27 -45.46 0.16
CA PHE A 360 4.47 -45.06 -1.00
C PHE A 360 4.97 -45.72 -2.27
N GLU A 361 4.12 -45.80 -3.28
CA GLU A 361 4.43 -46.37 -4.58
C GLU A 361 4.39 -45.29 -5.67
N LEU A 362 5.40 -45.28 -6.54
CA LEU A 362 5.36 -44.54 -7.80
C LEU A 362 4.89 -45.47 -8.91
N HIS A 363 3.70 -45.24 -9.46
CA HIS A 363 3.15 -46.07 -10.54
C HIS A 363 3.79 -45.81 -11.91
N HIS A 364 4.44 -44.66 -12.07
CA HIS A 364 5.11 -44.25 -13.30
C HIS A 364 6.47 -43.65 -12.95
N ASP A 365 7.41 -43.71 -13.90
CA ASP A 365 8.70 -43.05 -13.77
C ASP A 365 8.49 -41.53 -13.76
N PHE A 366 9.10 -40.83 -12.79
CA PHE A 366 9.12 -39.37 -12.73
C PHE A 366 10.36 -38.86 -13.46
N SER A 367 10.22 -38.42 -14.70
CA SER A 367 11.32 -37.92 -15.51
C SER A 367 11.98 -36.67 -14.91
N ALA A 368 13.29 -36.57 -15.04
CA ALA A 368 14.07 -35.40 -14.62
C ALA A 368 13.61 -34.11 -15.33
N PRO A 369 13.64 -32.94 -14.66
CA PRO A 369 14.03 -32.71 -13.27
C PRO A 369 12.88 -32.97 -12.27
N VAL A 370 13.20 -33.59 -11.14
CA VAL A 370 12.26 -33.86 -10.05
C VAL A 370 12.53 -32.99 -8.82
N TYR A 371 11.46 -32.46 -8.24
CA TYR A 371 11.50 -31.57 -7.09
C TYR A 371 10.68 -32.11 -5.93
N ILE A 372 11.18 -31.88 -4.72
CA ILE A 372 10.52 -32.21 -3.47
C ILE A 372 10.00 -30.92 -2.85
N TYR A 373 8.72 -30.89 -2.52
CA TYR A 373 8.08 -29.78 -1.84
C TYR A 373 7.49 -30.26 -0.51
N TYR A 374 7.44 -29.37 0.47
CA TYR A 374 6.53 -29.52 1.61
C TYR A 374 5.33 -28.61 1.41
N GLY A 375 4.16 -29.07 1.82
CA GLY A 375 2.91 -28.34 1.83
C GLY A 375 2.42 -28.10 3.24
N LEU A 376 1.99 -26.87 3.54
CA LEU A 376 1.32 -26.52 4.77
C LEU A 376 -0.09 -26.02 4.46
N SER A 377 -1.04 -26.41 5.29
CA SER A 377 -2.44 -25.98 5.21
C SER A 377 -2.88 -25.45 6.56
N GLY A 378 -3.75 -24.44 6.55
CA GLY A 378 -4.17 -23.76 7.79
C GLY A 378 -3.12 -22.80 8.36
N PHE A 379 -2.04 -22.49 7.63
CA PHE A 379 -0.97 -21.60 8.11
C PHE A 379 -0.96 -20.26 7.36
N TYR A 380 -1.36 -19.18 8.05
CA TYR A 380 -1.62 -17.86 7.44
C TYR A 380 -0.37 -16.98 7.28
N GLN A 381 0.53 -17.34 6.35
CA GLN A 381 1.71 -16.51 6.03
C GLN A 381 1.37 -15.11 5.49
N ASN A 382 0.16 -14.94 4.95
CA ASN A 382 -0.31 -13.67 4.39
C ASN A 382 -0.88 -12.71 5.44
N HIS A 383 -0.92 -13.10 6.71
CA HIS A 383 -1.42 -12.23 7.78
C HIS A 383 -0.51 -10.99 7.93
N ARG A 384 -1.10 -9.78 7.92
CA ARG A 384 -0.36 -8.50 7.88
C ARG A 384 0.73 -8.39 8.96
N ARG A 385 0.44 -8.81 10.20
CA ARG A 385 1.43 -8.77 11.29
C ARG A 385 2.57 -9.76 11.09
N TYR A 386 2.29 -10.91 10.48
CA TYR A 386 3.30 -11.93 10.18
C TYR A 386 4.23 -11.46 9.06
N VAL A 387 3.68 -11.02 7.92
CA VAL A 387 4.46 -10.52 6.77
C VAL A 387 5.37 -9.35 7.14
N LYS A 388 4.90 -8.47 8.04
CA LYS A 388 5.69 -7.33 8.50
C LYS A 388 6.83 -7.73 9.45
N SER A 389 6.73 -8.86 10.14
CA SER A 389 7.61 -9.23 11.24
C SER A 389 8.92 -9.87 10.75
N ARG A 390 9.82 -9.01 10.24
CA ARG A 390 11.18 -9.33 9.79
C ARG A 390 12.05 -8.07 9.76
N ASP A 391 13.36 -8.24 9.62
CA ASP A 391 14.32 -7.14 9.47
C ASP A 391 15.19 -7.33 8.21
N ASP A 392 14.88 -6.55 7.18
CA ASP A 392 15.59 -6.62 5.90
C ASP A 392 17.03 -6.10 6.00
N VAL A 393 17.35 -5.19 6.93
CA VAL A 393 18.72 -4.71 7.15
C VAL A 393 19.56 -5.81 7.80
N GLN A 394 18.95 -6.58 8.70
CA GLN A 394 19.60 -7.72 9.32
C GLN A 394 19.95 -8.79 8.27
N LEU A 395 18.99 -9.16 7.43
CA LEU A 395 19.16 -10.16 6.36
C LEU A 395 20.14 -9.74 5.27
N LEU A 396 20.42 -8.44 5.13
CA LEU A 396 21.45 -7.88 4.25
C LEU A 396 22.88 -7.96 4.83
N GLY A 397 23.07 -8.64 5.97
CA GLY A 397 24.38 -8.89 6.56
C GLY A 397 24.71 -8.03 7.77
N ASN A 398 23.72 -7.46 8.45
CA ASN A 398 23.92 -6.73 9.71
C ASN A 398 23.20 -7.42 10.89
N PRO A 399 23.73 -8.54 11.41
CA PRO A 399 23.04 -9.38 12.39
C PRO A 399 22.64 -8.66 13.69
N LYS A 400 23.33 -7.57 14.06
CA LYS A 400 23.09 -6.79 15.29
C LYS A 400 22.02 -5.70 15.12
N HIS A 401 21.57 -5.43 13.90
CA HIS A 401 20.49 -4.47 13.66
C HIS A 401 19.17 -4.98 14.23
N VAL A 402 18.41 -4.10 14.86
CA VAL A 402 17.10 -4.43 15.45
C VAL A 402 16.04 -3.48 14.93
N SER A 403 15.05 -4.05 14.24
CA SER A 403 13.87 -3.34 13.76
C SER A 403 12.68 -3.45 14.72
N SER A 404 11.93 -2.35 14.87
CA SER A 404 10.66 -2.33 15.59
C SER A 404 9.60 -3.25 14.98
N ASP A 405 9.78 -3.65 13.72
CA ASP A 405 8.83 -4.48 12.99
C ASP A 405 8.90 -5.96 13.42
N CYS A 406 10.03 -6.41 13.95
CA CYS A 406 10.22 -7.78 14.45
C CYS A 406 9.45 -8.09 15.74
N PHE A 407 8.71 -7.15 16.34
CA PHE A 407 7.98 -7.37 17.60
C PHE A 407 7.01 -8.57 17.48
N PRO A 408 6.96 -9.49 18.46
CA PRO A 408 7.70 -9.51 19.74
C PRO A 408 9.08 -10.17 19.69
N PHE A 409 9.48 -10.76 18.56
CA PHE A 409 10.71 -11.56 18.40
C PHE A 409 11.94 -10.71 18.04
N GLN A 410 12.12 -9.59 18.75
CA GLN A 410 13.28 -8.70 18.59
C GLN A 410 14.44 -9.10 19.48
N TYR A 411 14.11 -9.51 20.70
CA TYR A 411 15.06 -9.78 21.76
C TYR A 411 14.75 -11.13 22.39
N ALA A 412 15.79 -11.86 22.77
CA ALA A 412 15.71 -13.01 23.65
C ALA A 412 15.73 -12.54 25.11
N GLU A 413 15.88 -13.47 26.05
CA GLU A 413 16.13 -13.14 27.45
C GLU A 413 17.34 -12.19 27.59
N ASN A 414 17.30 -11.29 28.59
CA ASN A 414 18.34 -10.29 28.87
C ASN A 414 18.60 -9.25 27.75
N GLU A 415 17.57 -8.91 26.95
CA GLU A 415 17.66 -7.90 25.88
C GLU A 415 18.69 -8.22 24.78
N ILE A 416 19.05 -9.50 24.61
CA ILE A 416 19.98 -9.94 23.56
C ILE A 416 19.25 -9.95 22.21
N PRO A 417 19.72 -9.22 21.17
CA PRO A 417 19.10 -9.21 19.86
C PRO A 417 18.98 -10.60 19.23
N ILE A 418 17.82 -10.94 18.67
CA ILE A 418 17.62 -12.19 17.94
C ILE A 418 18.08 -12.04 16.49
N ALA A 419 18.83 -12.99 15.96
CA ALA A 419 19.25 -13.04 14.56
C ALA A 419 19.02 -14.44 13.94
N PRO A 420 18.13 -14.58 12.93
CA PRO A 420 17.23 -13.57 12.35
C PRO A 420 16.00 -13.25 13.23
N CYS A 421 15.65 -11.97 13.38
CA CYS A 421 14.48 -11.55 14.17
C CYS A 421 13.15 -11.69 13.41
N GLY A 422 12.05 -11.71 14.17
CA GLY A 422 10.69 -11.63 13.64
C GLY A 422 9.96 -12.97 13.53
N ALA A 423 8.64 -12.89 13.40
CA ALA A 423 7.74 -14.04 13.42
C ALA A 423 7.98 -14.98 12.23
N ILE A 424 8.35 -14.43 11.06
CA ILE A 424 8.61 -15.25 9.86
C ILE A 424 9.78 -16.19 10.12
N ALA A 425 10.90 -15.65 10.56
CA ALA A 425 12.09 -16.43 10.87
C ALA A 425 11.82 -17.42 12.02
N ASN A 426 11.17 -16.97 13.08
CA ASN A 426 10.95 -17.80 14.26
C ASN A 426 10.13 -19.06 13.97
N SER A 427 9.13 -19.01 13.08
CA SER A 427 8.32 -20.17 12.70
C SER A 427 8.87 -20.92 11.48
N MET A 428 10.19 -20.98 11.28
CA MET A 428 10.78 -21.69 10.14
C MET A 428 10.43 -23.18 10.13
N PHE A 429 10.04 -23.68 8.96
CA PHE A 429 9.81 -25.10 8.74
C PHE A 429 11.11 -25.91 8.89
N ASN A 430 11.08 -26.98 9.68
CA ASN A 430 12.27 -27.73 10.10
C ASN A 430 12.08 -29.26 10.11
N ASP A 431 11.06 -29.80 9.44
CA ASP A 431 11.01 -31.23 9.16
C ASP A 431 12.05 -31.59 8.10
N THR A 432 12.59 -32.81 8.17
CA THR A 432 13.53 -33.33 7.18
C THR A 432 13.02 -34.62 6.56
N PHE A 433 13.42 -34.87 5.31
CA PHE A 433 13.00 -36.03 4.53
C PHE A 433 14.21 -36.83 4.07
N LEU A 434 14.20 -38.13 4.33
CA LEU A 434 15.14 -39.10 3.78
C LEU A 434 14.36 -40.12 2.96
N ILE A 435 14.55 -40.11 1.64
CA ILE A 435 13.80 -40.96 0.71
C ILE A 435 14.67 -42.16 0.34
N LYS A 436 14.11 -43.36 0.50
CA LYS A 436 14.74 -44.64 0.19
C LYS A 436 13.92 -45.35 -0.88
N TYR A 437 14.58 -45.75 -1.96
CA TYR A 437 14.03 -46.58 -3.03
C TYR A 437 14.33 -48.05 -2.74
N LYS A 438 13.29 -48.88 -2.72
CA LYS A 438 13.45 -50.31 -2.45
C LYS A 438 13.86 -51.02 -3.73
N ILE A 439 15.10 -51.51 -3.78
CA ILE A 439 15.61 -52.33 -4.87
C ILE A 439 15.40 -53.80 -4.51
N VAL A 440 14.84 -54.58 -5.43
CA VAL A 440 14.65 -56.02 -5.24
C VAL A 440 16.02 -56.70 -5.11
N ASP A 441 16.20 -57.52 -4.07
CA ASP A 441 17.43 -58.28 -3.77
C ASP A 441 18.70 -57.44 -3.47
N GLN A 442 18.55 -56.15 -3.15
CA GLN A 442 19.65 -55.27 -2.74
C GLN A 442 19.25 -54.40 -1.54
N SER A 443 20.23 -53.73 -0.93
CA SER A 443 19.98 -52.69 0.07
C SER A 443 19.25 -51.50 -0.55
N ASP A 444 18.32 -50.90 0.19
CA ASP A 444 17.59 -49.71 -0.25
C ASP A 444 18.54 -48.59 -0.71
N ALA A 445 18.29 -48.06 -1.91
CA ALA A 445 19.06 -46.94 -2.44
C ALA A 445 18.50 -45.62 -1.93
N VAL A 446 19.36 -44.78 -1.34
CA VAL A 446 18.96 -43.44 -0.89
C VAL A 446 18.86 -42.52 -2.11
N VAL A 447 17.73 -41.83 -2.26
CA VAL A 447 17.58 -40.81 -3.29
C VAL A 447 18.40 -39.58 -2.90
N PRO A 448 19.42 -39.19 -3.68
CA PRO A 448 20.27 -38.06 -3.33
C PRO A 448 19.51 -36.75 -3.51
N LEU A 449 19.48 -35.93 -2.46
CA LEU A 449 18.79 -34.65 -2.43
C LEU A 449 19.79 -33.51 -2.36
N ALA A 450 19.56 -32.48 -3.16
CA ALA A 450 20.30 -31.22 -3.14
C ALA A 450 19.45 -30.08 -2.58
N TYR A 451 20.08 -29.24 -1.78
CA TYR A 451 19.47 -28.11 -1.06
C TYR A 451 19.96 -26.75 -1.55
N ASP A 452 20.77 -26.74 -2.61
CA ASP A 452 21.23 -25.60 -3.38
C ASP A 452 20.39 -25.45 -4.67
N GLU A 453 20.40 -24.25 -5.24
CA GLU A 453 19.64 -23.88 -6.45
C GLU A 453 18.10 -24.03 -6.30
N ILE A 454 17.59 -23.86 -5.08
CA ILE A 454 16.16 -23.86 -4.74
C ILE A 454 15.59 -22.45 -4.53
N ALA A 455 16.45 -21.48 -4.22
CA ALA A 455 16.09 -20.07 -4.06
C ALA A 455 16.27 -19.28 -5.37
N TRP A 456 15.60 -18.14 -5.46
CA TRP A 456 15.76 -17.27 -6.63
C TRP A 456 17.15 -16.62 -6.64
N PRO A 457 17.87 -16.60 -7.78
CA PRO A 457 19.20 -15.97 -7.87
C PRO A 457 19.20 -14.49 -7.48
N SER A 458 18.08 -13.79 -7.70
CA SER A 458 17.90 -12.40 -7.29
C SER A 458 17.76 -12.21 -5.78
N ASP A 459 17.20 -13.20 -5.07
CA ASP A 459 17.10 -13.17 -3.60
C ASP A 459 18.50 -13.37 -2.99
N LEU A 460 19.28 -14.33 -3.50
CA LEU A 460 20.66 -14.62 -3.09
C LEU A 460 21.65 -13.47 -3.35
N SER A 461 21.49 -12.74 -4.46
CA SER A 461 22.44 -11.68 -4.84
C SER A 461 22.12 -10.31 -4.24
N LYS A 462 20.84 -10.00 -4.00
CA LYS A 462 20.38 -8.65 -3.63
C LYS A 462 19.70 -8.53 -2.27
N LYS A 463 19.06 -9.58 -1.75
CA LYS A 463 18.22 -9.48 -0.54
C LYS A 463 18.80 -10.15 0.68
N PHE A 464 19.55 -11.24 0.48
CA PHE A 464 20.14 -12.01 1.57
C PHE A 464 21.65 -12.02 1.41
N ARG A 465 22.38 -11.58 2.44
CA ARG A 465 23.83 -11.58 2.45
C ARG A 465 24.35 -11.94 3.82
N ASN A 466 25.42 -12.73 3.83
CA ASN A 466 26.16 -12.97 5.06
C ASN A 466 27.03 -11.75 5.39
N PRO A 467 27.27 -11.48 6.69
CA PRO A 467 28.26 -10.50 7.11
C PRO A 467 29.67 -10.93 6.69
N ASP A 468 30.52 -9.94 6.41
CA ASP A 468 31.93 -10.16 6.04
C ASP A 468 32.76 -10.50 7.31
N SER A 469 32.70 -11.75 7.75
CA SER A 469 33.48 -12.25 8.89
C SER A 469 33.86 -13.72 8.72
N VAL A 470 35.08 -14.07 9.13
CA VAL A 470 35.61 -15.44 9.12
C VAL A 470 36.23 -15.70 10.50
N PRO A 471 35.72 -16.67 11.31
CA PRO A 471 34.58 -17.54 11.05
C PRO A 471 33.23 -16.79 11.10
N LEU A 472 32.22 -17.29 10.38
CA LEU A 472 30.90 -16.66 10.31
C LEU A 472 30.26 -16.44 11.69
N SER A 473 30.49 -17.35 12.64
CA SER A 473 30.00 -17.25 14.02
C SER A 473 30.43 -15.96 14.73
N ALA A 474 31.61 -15.41 14.43
CA ALA A 474 32.11 -14.19 15.04
C ALA A 474 31.24 -12.96 14.72
N ALA A 475 30.63 -12.92 13.53
CA ALA A 475 29.70 -11.84 13.19
C ALA A 475 28.40 -11.87 14.00
N PHE A 476 28.00 -13.05 14.49
CA PHE A 476 26.79 -13.26 15.28
C PHE A 476 27.05 -13.18 16.80
N GLU A 477 28.27 -12.88 17.22
CA GLU A 477 28.59 -12.70 18.64
C GLU A 477 27.76 -11.55 19.26
N GLY A 478 27.12 -11.83 20.39
CA GLY A 478 26.18 -10.92 21.04
C GLY A 478 24.78 -10.93 20.44
N THR A 479 24.46 -11.91 19.59
CA THR A 479 23.09 -12.19 19.13
C THR A 479 22.63 -13.56 19.63
N SER A 480 21.32 -13.78 19.65
CA SER A 480 20.69 -15.06 20.01
C SER A 480 19.95 -15.66 18.82
N LYS A 481 19.79 -16.98 18.82
CA LYS A 481 18.93 -17.68 17.85
C LYS A 481 17.46 -17.40 18.14
N PRO A 482 16.55 -17.56 17.15
CA PRO A 482 15.13 -17.51 17.42
C PRO A 482 14.69 -18.56 18.46
N PRO A 483 13.68 -18.27 19.29
CA PRO A 483 13.24 -19.16 20.37
C PRO A 483 12.94 -20.60 19.92
N TYR A 484 12.28 -20.77 18.78
CA TYR A 484 11.88 -22.10 18.28
C TYR A 484 12.93 -22.80 17.41
N TRP A 485 14.15 -22.25 17.31
CA TRP A 485 15.23 -22.87 16.55
C TRP A 485 16.07 -23.77 17.44
N ARG A 486 16.49 -24.95 16.94
CA ARG A 486 17.44 -25.83 17.64
C ARG A 486 18.88 -25.34 17.50
N LYS A 487 19.24 -24.84 16.33
CA LYS A 487 20.58 -24.36 15.97
C LYS A 487 20.54 -22.89 15.56
N PRO A 488 21.61 -22.11 15.76
CA PRO A 488 21.70 -20.76 15.23
C PRO A 488 21.85 -20.76 13.70
N VAL A 489 21.62 -19.60 13.09
CA VAL A 489 21.55 -19.47 11.62
C VAL A 489 22.85 -19.85 10.88
N TYR A 490 24.00 -19.62 11.51
CA TYR A 490 25.31 -19.95 10.95
C TYR A 490 25.70 -21.44 11.11
N GLU A 491 24.86 -22.26 11.75
CA GLU A 491 25.03 -23.72 11.89
C GLU A 491 23.93 -24.51 11.14
N LEU A 492 23.13 -23.85 10.30
CA LEU A 492 22.09 -24.51 9.51
C LEU A 492 22.65 -25.44 8.43
N SER A 493 23.85 -25.14 7.93
CA SER A 493 24.56 -25.97 6.95
C SER A 493 26.02 -26.13 7.36
N ASN A 494 26.58 -27.31 7.06
CA ASN A 494 28.01 -27.58 7.22
C ASN A 494 28.85 -26.90 6.12
N VAL A 495 28.21 -26.43 5.05
CA VAL A 495 28.87 -25.71 3.94
C VAL A 495 28.80 -24.21 4.20
N SER A 496 29.96 -23.55 4.31
CA SER A 496 30.06 -22.13 4.67
C SER A 496 29.32 -21.20 3.71
N SER A 497 29.34 -21.48 2.40
CA SER A 497 28.62 -20.70 1.39
C SER A 497 27.09 -20.87 1.44
N ALA A 498 26.60 -21.96 2.04
CA ALA A 498 25.19 -22.29 2.17
C ALA A 498 24.66 -22.14 3.62
N SER A 499 25.46 -21.51 4.49
CA SER A 499 25.13 -21.25 5.90
C SER A 499 24.84 -19.77 6.14
N GLY A 500 24.28 -19.42 7.29
CA GLY A 500 23.89 -18.05 7.63
C GLY A 500 22.63 -17.58 6.91
N PHE A 501 22.54 -16.28 6.63
CA PHE A 501 21.40 -15.67 5.93
C PHE A 501 21.29 -16.10 4.46
N GLN A 502 22.36 -16.64 3.88
CA GLN A 502 22.38 -17.16 2.51
C GLN A 502 21.95 -18.63 2.43
N ASN A 503 21.54 -19.25 3.54
CA ASN A 503 20.93 -20.57 3.50
C ASN A 503 19.65 -20.56 2.65
N GLU A 504 19.63 -21.34 1.58
CA GLU A 504 18.52 -21.30 0.62
C GLU A 504 17.19 -21.78 1.20
N SER A 505 17.21 -22.76 2.13
CA SER A 505 16.01 -23.22 2.82
C SER A 505 15.38 -22.10 3.67
N LEU A 506 16.21 -21.30 4.34
CA LEU A 506 15.78 -20.08 5.03
C LEU A 506 15.17 -19.07 4.03
N ILE A 507 15.84 -18.81 2.91
CA ILE A 507 15.36 -17.86 1.90
C ILE A 507 13.99 -18.27 1.34
N VAL A 508 13.82 -19.55 1.00
CA VAL A 508 12.55 -20.11 0.54
C VAL A 508 11.45 -19.93 1.58
N TRP A 509 11.78 -20.13 2.87
CA TRP A 509 10.82 -19.91 3.96
C TRP A 509 10.45 -18.42 4.10
N MET A 510 11.43 -17.52 4.11
CA MET A 510 11.26 -16.08 4.29
C MET A 510 10.40 -15.41 3.21
N ARG A 511 10.22 -16.06 2.06
CA ARG A 511 9.27 -15.65 1.02
C ARG A 511 7.84 -16.04 1.38
N SER A 512 7.11 -15.17 2.08
CA SER A 512 5.73 -15.41 2.51
C SER A 512 4.79 -15.81 1.36
N ALA A 513 4.02 -16.88 1.54
CA ALA A 513 2.97 -17.31 0.62
C ALA A 513 1.74 -16.39 0.69
N ALA A 514 1.05 -16.24 -0.45
CA ALA A 514 -0.15 -15.40 -0.55
C ALA A 514 -1.42 -16.06 0.02
N LEU A 515 -1.44 -17.39 0.12
CA LEU A 515 -2.57 -18.19 0.56
C LEU A 515 -2.19 -19.03 1.79
N PRO A 516 -3.16 -19.40 2.65
CA PRO A 516 -2.91 -20.23 3.84
C PRO A 516 -2.58 -21.68 3.51
N ASN A 517 -2.98 -22.14 2.33
CA ASN A 517 -2.62 -23.42 1.77
C ASN A 517 -1.55 -23.19 0.71
N PHE A 518 -0.33 -23.61 0.98
CA PHE A 518 0.80 -23.37 0.10
C PHE A 518 1.76 -24.54 0.13
N ARG A 519 2.64 -24.55 -0.87
CA ARG A 519 3.81 -25.43 -0.91
C ARG A 519 5.07 -24.61 -1.11
N LYS A 520 6.18 -25.12 -0.64
CA LYS A 520 7.51 -24.52 -0.78
C LYS A 520 8.50 -25.58 -1.20
N LEU A 521 9.46 -25.19 -2.03
CA LEU A 521 10.49 -26.09 -2.52
C LEU A 521 11.41 -26.46 -1.34
N HIS A 522 11.56 -27.75 -1.10
CA HIS A 522 12.41 -28.28 -0.04
C HIS A 522 13.81 -28.59 -0.58
N SER A 523 13.85 -29.37 -1.66
CA SER A 523 15.08 -29.88 -2.26
C SER A 523 14.82 -30.30 -3.70
N ARG A 524 15.88 -30.35 -4.51
CA ARG A 524 15.87 -30.97 -5.84
C ARG A 524 16.44 -32.38 -5.75
N VAL A 525 15.96 -33.30 -6.57
CA VAL A 525 16.57 -34.61 -6.69
C VAL A 525 17.83 -34.48 -7.53
N LEU A 526 18.95 -35.00 -7.03
CA LEU A 526 20.16 -35.14 -7.82
C LEU A 526 20.00 -36.35 -8.74
N HIS A 527 20.00 -36.09 -10.04
CA HIS A 527 19.87 -37.13 -11.04
C HIS A 527 21.23 -37.79 -11.31
N VAL A 528 21.63 -38.67 -10.41
CA VAL A 528 22.87 -39.44 -10.45
C VAL A 528 22.59 -40.94 -10.20
N ASP A 529 23.53 -41.80 -10.58
CA ASP A 529 23.48 -43.25 -10.37
C ASP A 529 22.16 -43.88 -10.86
N ASN A 530 21.46 -44.61 -9.98
CA ASN A 530 20.17 -45.27 -10.25
C ASN A 530 19.03 -44.28 -10.58
N PHE A 531 19.25 -42.97 -10.41
CA PHE A 531 18.27 -41.91 -10.60
C PHE A 531 18.65 -40.93 -11.73
N ALA A 532 19.61 -41.29 -12.60
CA ALA A 532 20.19 -40.40 -13.62
C ALA A 532 19.16 -39.76 -14.58
N ASN A 533 18.09 -40.47 -14.95
CA ASN A 533 17.10 -39.96 -15.91
C ASN A 533 15.72 -39.70 -15.29
N ALA A 534 15.39 -40.42 -14.23
CA ALA A 534 14.09 -40.39 -13.58
C ALA A 534 14.17 -40.96 -12.17
N LEU A 535 13.16 -40.67 -11.34
CA LEU A 535 12.83 -41.57 -10.24
C LEU A 535 12.05 -42.76 -10.82
N PRO A 536 12.59 -43.99 -10.76
CA PRO A 536 11.93 -45.16 -11.33
C PRO A 536 10.62 -45.46 -10.60
N LYS A 537 9.66 -46.04 -11.32
CA LYS A 537 8.45 -46.62 -10.73
C LYS A 537 8.82 -47.72 -9.75
N GLY A 538 8.08 -47.83 -8.66
CA GLY A 538 8.31 -48.84 -7.63
C GLY A 538 8.02 -48.33 -6.23
N ASN A 539 8.48 -49.09 -5.24
CA ASN A 539 8.21 -48.84 -3.83
C ASN A 539 9.28 -47.96 -3.20
N TYR A 540 8.82 -46.92 -2.52
CA TYR A 540 9.65 -45.97 -1.79
C TYR A 540 9.22 -45.91 -0.34
N THR A 541 10.16 -45.54 0.52
CA THR A 541 9.89 -45.18 1.90
C THR A 541 10.48 -43.81 2.16
N VAL A 542 9.70 -42.89 2.72
CA VAL A 542 10.22 -41.63 3.25
C VAL A 542 10.29 -41.72 4.77
N GLU A 543 11.50 -41.55 5.28
CA GLU A 543 11.76 -41.34 6.70
C GLU A 543 11.66 -39.83 6.99
N ILE A 544 10.67 -39.46 7.79
CA ILE A 544 10.34 -38.07 8.10
C ILE A 544 10.79 -37.80 9.53
N THR A 545 11.66 -36.81 9.71
CA THR A 545 11.95 -36.27 11.04
C THR A 545 10.94 -35.17 11.33
N TYR A 546 9.91 -35.50 12.10
CA TYR A 546 8.82 -34.60 12.48
C TYR A 546 9.32 -33.67 13.58
N ASN A 547 9.42 -32.37 13.29
CA ASN A 547 9.88 -31.32 14.20
C ASN A 547 8.93 -30.11 14.22
N TYR A 548 8.18 -29.87 13.14
CA TYR A 548 7.32 -28.72 12.97
C TYR A 548 5.90 -29.00 13.54
N PRO A 549 5.48 -28.30 14.61
CA PRO A 549 4.19 -28.52 15.23
C PRO A 549 3.05 -27.89 14.43
N VAL A 550 1.96 -28.64 14.27
CA VAL A 550 0.74 -28.16 13.60
C VAL A 550 -0.54 -28.34 14.43
N ALA A 551 -0.46 -29.08 15.54
CA ALA A 551 -1.61 -29.38 16.40
C ALA A 551 -2.25 -28.13 17.00
N SER A 552 -1.46 -27.10 17.32
CA SER A 552 -1.93 -25.87 17.97
C SER A 552 -2.85 -25.00 17.09
N PHE A 553 -2.85 -25.20 15.78
CA PHE A 553 -3.66 -24.44 14.83
C PHE A 553 -4.42 -25.32 13.82
N ASP A 554 -4.58 -26.62 14.13
CA ASP A 554 -5.25 -27.60 13.27
C ASP A 554 -4.72 -27.61 11.82
N GLY A 555 -3.39 -27.52 11.71
CA GLY A 555 -2.70 -27.50 10.41
C GLY A 555 -2.48 -28.89 9.82
N ARG A 556 -2.36 -28.96 8.50
CA ARG A 556 -2.00 -30.18 7.76
C ARG A 556 -0.64 -30.05 7.08
N LYS A 557 0.18 -31.11 7.14
CA LYS A 557 1.49 -31.22 6.50
C LYS A 557 1.47 -32.24 5.37
N ARG A 558 2.03 -31.85 4.24
CA ARG A 558 2.09 -32.67 3.03
C ARG A 558 3.51 -32.76 2.51
N PHE A 559 3.90 -33.95 2.10
CA PHE A 559 5.13 -34.23 1.36
C PHE A 559 4.73 -34.40 -0.11
N ILE A 560 5.39 -33.68 -1.01
CA ILE A 560 4.97 -33.57 -2.41
C ILE A 560 6.18 -33.83 -3.30
N ILE A 561 6.03 -34.77 -4.23
CA ILE A 561 6.99 -35.01 -5.31
C ILE A 561 6.35 -34.53 -6.60
N SER A 562 7.04 -33.68 -7.36
CA SER A 562 6.54 -33.18 -8.64
C SER A 562 7.70 -32.96 -9.61
N ASN A 563 7.47 -33.28 -10.88
CA ASN A 563 8.28 -32.71 -11.96
C ASN A 563 7.77 -31.29 -12.29
N ALA A 564 8.47 -30.57 -13.17
CA ALA A 564 8.05 -29.25 -13.64
C ALA A 564 7.98 -29.23 -15.17
N SER A 565 6.95 -28.56 -15.69
CA SER A 565 6.87 -28.20 -17.11
C SER A 565 7.39 -26.78 -17.34
N TRP A 566 7.54 -26.38 -18.60
CA TRP A 566 7.81 -24.98 -18.97
C TRP A 566 6.71 -24.01 -18.48
N ALA A 567 5.48 -24.51 -18.28
CA ALA A 567 4.36 -23.75 -17.74
C ALA A 567 4.27 -23.80 -16.19
N GLY A 568 5.27 -24.41 -15.54
CA GLY A 568 5.33 -24.61 -14.10
C GLY A 568 4.83 -25.98 -13.65
N GLY A 569 4.34 -26.06 -12.42
CA GLY A 569 3.76 -27.29 -11.85
C GLY A 569 2.34 -27.57 -12.34
N LYS A 570 1.74 -28.66 -11.83
CA LYS A 570 0.41 -29.11 -12.21
C LYS A 570 -0.65 -28.07 -11.84
N ASN A 571 -1.21 -27.38 -12.85
CA ASN A 571 -2.28 -26.42 -12.70
C ASN A 571 -3.09 -26.26 -13.99
N SER A 572 -4.22 -26.97 -14.06
CA SER A 572 -5.11 -26.96 -15.24
C SER A 572 -5.94 -25.67 -15.38
N PHE A 573 -5.97 -24.79 -14.36
CA PHE A 573 -6.83 -23.60 -14.36
C PHE A 573 -6.57 -22.68 -15.55
N LEU A 574 -5.29 -22.39 -15.84
CA LEU A 574 -4.94 -21.46 -16.91
C LEU A 574 -5.37 -22.01 -18.27
N GLY A 575 -5.07 -23.28 -18.56
CA GLY A 575 -5.49 -23.95 -19.79
C GLY A 575 -7.02 -23.93 -19.96
N ILE A 576 -7.76 -24.31 -18.91
CA ILE A 576 -9.23 -24.28 -18.91
C ILE A 576 -9.77 -22.86 -19.13
N ALA A 577 -9.21 -21.86 -18.46
CA ALA A 577 -9.64 -20.47 -18.59
C ALA A 577 -9.48 -19.94 -20.03
N TYR A 578 -8.35 -20.23 -20.68
CA TYR A 578 -8.13 -19.86 -22.08
C TYR A 578 -9.11 -20.55 -23.03
N ILE A 579 -9.39 -21.85 -22.82
CA ILE A 579 -10.38 -22.58 -23.62
C ILE A 579 -11.77 -21.99 -23.42
N VAL A 580 -12.20 -21.77 -22.18
CA VAL A 580 -13.53 -21.21 -21.86
C VAL A 580 -13.70 -19.83 -22.46
N VAL A 581 -12.75 -18.91 -22.23
CA VAL A 581 -12.81 -17.55 -22.79
C VAL A 581 -12.79 -17.61 -24.33
N GLY A 582 -11.95 -18.44 -24.92
CA GLY A 582 -11.88 -18.62 -26.37
C GLY A 582 -13.20 -19.13 -26.96
N THR A 583 -13.82 -20.15 -26.36
CA THR A 583 -15.12 -20.68 -26.78
C THR A 583 -16.23 -19.63 -26.63
N VAL A 584 -16.28 -18.92 -25.51
CA VAL A 584 -17.26 -17.83 -25.29
C VAL A 584 -17.09 -16.74 -26.35
N CYS A 585 -15.86 -16.36 -26.70
CA CYS A 585 -15.61 -15.39 -27.75
C CYS A 585 -16.13 -15.83 -29.12
N ILE A 586 -15.95 -17.11 -29.51
CA ILE A 586 -16.48 -17.63 -30.78
C ILE A 586 -18.01 -17.65 -30.76
N VAL A 587 -18.63 -18.15 -29.69
CA VAL A 587 -20.10 -18.19 -29.56
C VAL A 587 -20.69 -16.79 -29.62
N MET A 588 -20.13 -15.83 -28.89
CA MET A 588 -20.57 -14.43 -28.92
C MET A 588 -20.34 -13.79 -30.30
N GLY A 589 -19.23 -14.11 -30.97
CA GLY A 589 -18.95 -13.71 -32.35
C GLY A 589 -20.04 -14.20 -33.33
N CYS A 590 -20.43 -15.48 -33.24
CA CYS A 590 -21.51 -16.05 -34.05
C CYS A 590 -22.87 -15.39 -33.77
N VAL A 591 -23.19 -15.17 -32.49
CA VAL A 591 -24.45 -14.50 -32.09
C VAL A 591 -24.50 -13.07 -32.62
N PHE A 592 -23.43 -12.29 -32.45
CA PHE A 592 -23.37 -10.92 -32.96
C PHE A 592 -23.37 -10.86 -34.49
N LEU A 593 -22.74 -11.83 -35.17
CA LEU A 593 -22.81 -11.94 -36.62
C LEU A 593 -24.26 -12.18 -37.08
N PHE A 594 -24.97 -13.12 -36.43
CA PHE A 594 -26.38 -13.39 -36.73
C PHE A 594 -27.28 -12.16 -36.49
N VAL A 595 -27.11 -11.47 -35.36
CA VAL A 595 -27.85 -10.24 -35.04
C VAL A 595 -27.54 -9.15 -36.06
N HIS A 596 -26.28 -8.98 -36.46
CA HIS A 596 -25.89 -8.01 -37.47
C HIS A 596 -26.47 -8.33 -38.85
N MET A 597 -26.54 -9.61 -39.24
CA MET A 597 -27.18 -10.02 -40.48
C MET A 597 -28.71 -9.81 -40.48
N LYS A 598 -29.36 -9.93 -39.31
CA LYS A 598 -30.83 -9.80 -39.16
C LYS A 598 -31.31 -8.37 -38.95
N PHE A 599 -30.57 -7.57 -38.18
CA PHE A 599 -30.97 -6.26 -37.68
C PHE A 599 -29.93 -5.16 -37.95
N GLY A 600 -28.89 -5.46 -38.72
CA GLY A 600 -27.85 -4.50 -39.06
C GLY A 600 -28.37 -3.45 -40.02
N HIS A 601 -28.44 -2.21 -39.56
CA HIS A 601 -28.60 -1.05 -40.43
C HIS A 601 -27.28 -0.71 -41.12
N SER A 602 -27.36 -0.26 -42.38
CA SER A 602 -26.17 0.24 -43.07
C SER A 602 -25.61 1.47 -42.34
N LEU A 603 -24.28 1.61 -42.29
CA LEU A 603 -23.63 2.82 -41.77
C LEU A 603 -24.12 4.08 -42.49
N THR A 604 -24.55 3.96 -43.75
CA THR A 604 -25.18 5.06 -44.51
C THR A 604 -26.54 5.47 -43.96
N GLU A 605 -27.36 4.53 -43.45
CA GLU A 605 -28.65 4.83 -42.81
C GLU A 605 -28.47 5.52 -41.45
N MET A 606 -27.47 5.11 -40.66
CA MET A 606 -27.17 5.77 -39.38
C MET A 606 -26.51 7.14 -39.55
N ALA A 607 -25.75 7.35 -40.63
CA ALA A 607 -25.19 8.66 -40.97
C ALA A 607 -26.28 9.63 -41.46
N ALA A 608 -27.30 9.14 -42.18
CA ALA A 608 -28.42 9.95 -42.67
C ALA A 608 -29.32 10.50 -41.54
N ILE A 609 -29.33 9.88 -40.36
CA ILE A 609 -30.09 10.36 -39.19
C ILE A 609 -29.41 11.56 -38.50
N ARG A 610 -28.15 11.89 -38.86
CA ARG A 610 -27.39 13.02 -38.29
C ARG A 610 -27.49 14.35 -39.06
N SER A 611 -28.31 14.46 -40.11
CA SER A 611 -28.62 15.74 -40.76
C SER A 611 -30.08 16.12 -40.52
N PRO A 612 -30.31 16.93 -39.49
CA PRO A 612 -31.00 18.20 -39.66
C PRO A 612 -30.13 19.40 -39.27
#